data_AF-A0A2S2N7R6-F1
#
_entry.id   AF-A0A2S2N7R6-F1
#
_cell.length_a   1.000
_cell.length_b   1.000
_cell.length_c   1.000
_cell.angle_alpha   90.00
_cell.angle_beta   90.00
_cell.angle_gamma   90.00
#
_symmetry.space_group_name_H-M   'P 1'
#
loop_
_entity.id
_entity.type
_entity.pdbx_description
1 polymer ?
#
loop_
_entity_poly.entity_id
_entity_poly.type
_entity_poly.pdbx_seq_one_letter_code
_entity_poly.pdbx_strand_id
1 'polypeptide(L)'
;MLSFLMLLTLFSFFYQISDSRFGGTYMTLFNTLYFLGWFLPNTLVLKLVDITTFSKCSNDAQNLCSTPNLTSMCNKNGGSCSVYVDGYYITIAVCTVIGFVWYCVFKNTLKRYQTLSRTHWMVYAKPSDIDEVHEPCIASS
;
A
#
# COMPACT_ATOMS: atom_id res chain seq x y z
N MET A 1 -9.39 12.77 -12.61
CA MET A 1 -10.09 13.50 -11.52
C MET A 1 -10.34 12.65 -10.28
N LEU A 2 -10.90 11.44 -10.38
CA LEU A 2 -11.22 10.62 -9.21
C LEU A 2 -10.01 10.31 -8.31
N SER A 3 -8.86 9.99 -8.91
CA SER A 3 -7.61 9.71 -8.18
C SER A 3 -7.08 10.91 -7.41
N PHE A 4 -7.28 12.13 -7.93
CA PHE A 4 -6.92 13.37 -7.23
C PHE A 4 -7.78 13.57 -5.98
N LEU A 5 -9.09 13.36 -6.09
CA LEU A 5 -10.00 13.48 -4.94
C LEU A 5 -9.67 12.46 -3.85
N MET A 6 -9.43 11.20 -4.23
CA MET A 6 -9.01 10.16 -3.29
C MET A 6 -7.73 10.54 -2.55
N LEU A 7 -6.71 11.03 -3.28
CA LEU A 7 -5.46 11.47 -2.70
C LEU A 7 -5.64 12.65 -1.73
N LEU A 8 -6.47 13.63 -2.09
CA LEU A 8 -6.79 14.76 -1.22
C LEU A 8 -7.50 14.31 0.07
N THR A 9 -8.44 13.37 -0.02
CA THR A 9 -9.12 12.84 1.18
C THR A 9 -8.16 12.09 2.10
N LEU A 10 -7.21 11.34 1.54
CA LEU A 10 -6.17 10.65 2.30
C LEU A 10 -5.26 11.65 3.04
N PHE A 11 -4.78 12.68 2.35
CA PHE A 11 -3.95 13.71 2.98
C PHE A 11 -4.71 14.55 4.00
N SER A 12 -6.01 14.80 3.78
CA SER A 12 -6.89 15.45 4.77
C SER A 12 -7.00 14.61 6.04
N PHE A 13 -7.11 13.29 5.91
CA PHE A 13 -7.09 12.37 7.04
C PHE A 13 -5.73 12.34 7.74
N PHE A 14 -4.61 12.27 7.00
CA PHE A 14 -3.26 12.35 7.58
C PHE A 14 -3.02 13.64 8.37
N TYR A 15 -3.52 14.76 7.86
CA TYR A 15 -3.50 16.03 8.59
C TYR A 15 -4.36 15.97 9.86
N GLN A 16 -5.52 15.33 9.81
CA GLN A 16 -6.43 15.21 10.94
C GLN A 16 -5.90 14.34 12.09
N ILE A 17 -5.09 13.33 11.80
CA ILE A 17 -4.46 12.44 12.81
C ILE A 17 -3.09 12.95 13.29
N SER A 18 -2.49 13.91 12.59
CA SER A 18 -1.19 14.46 12.95
C SER A 18 -1.34 15.48 14.09
N ASP A 19 -0.55 15.33 15.16
CA ASP A 19 -0.51 16.30 16.26
C ASP A 19 0.03 17.65 15.77
N SER A 20 -0.59 18.77 16.16
CA SER A 20 -0.19 20.12 15.75
C SER A 20 1.23 20.49 16.16
N ARG A 21 1.76 19.92 17.25
CA ARG A 21 3.12 20.21 17.74
C ARG A 21 4.21 19.57 16.87
N PHE A 22 3.92 18.44 16.23
CA PHE A 22 4.86 17.68 15.40
C PHE A 22 4.31 17.37 14.00
N GLY A 23 3.44 18.23 13.49
CA GLY A 23 2.71 18.00 12.23
C GLY A 23 3.63 17.76 11.03
N GLY A 24 4.77 18.46 10.96
CA GLY A 24 5.75 18.27 9.88
C GLY A 24 6.41 16.87 9.90
N THR A 25 6.74 16.35 11.08
CA THR A 25 7.33 15.02 11.25
C THR A 25 6.32 13.93 10.88
N TYR A 26 5.09 14.02 11.42
CA TYR A 26 4.04 13.06 11.11
C TYR A 26 3.67 13.05 9.62
N MET A 27 3.51 14.23 9.02
CA MET A 27 3.20 14.35 7.60
C MET A 27 4.30 13.75 6.71
N THR A 28 5.57 13.99 7.06
CA THR A 28 6.71 13.39 6.33
C THR A 28 6.71 11.87 6.48
N LEU A 29 6.49 11.35 7.68
CA LEU A 29 6.42 9.91 7.95
C LEU A 29 5.30 9.25 7.15
N PHE A 30 4.10 9.83 7.14
CA PHE A 30 2.98 9.29 6.36
C PHE A 30 3.23 9.36 4.86
N ASN A 31 3.90 10.40 4.37
CA ASN A 31 4.34 10.48 2.98
C ASN A 31 5.33 9.36 2.63
N THR A 32 6.31 9.08 3.51
CA THR A 32 7.23 7.95 3.33
C THR A 32 6.49 6.62 3.32
N LEU A 33 5.56 6.40 4.25
CA LEU A 33 4.73 5.19 4.29
C LEU A 33 3.87 5.03 3.03
N TYR A 34 3.34 6.14 2.48
CA TYR A 34 2.58 6.13 1.23
C TYR A 34 3.44 5.67 0.05
N PHE A 35 4.64 6.24 -0.12
CA PHE A 35 5.56 5.83 -1.18
C PHE A 35 6.05 4.39 -1.02
N LEU A 36 6.32 3.94 0.21
CA LEU A 36 6.65 2.54 0.49
C LEU A 36 5.48 1.61 0.16
N GLY A 37 4.27 2.01 0.54
CA GLY A 37 3.03 1.29 0.23
C GLY A 37 2.75 1.18 -1.27
N TRP A 38 3.26 2.11 -2.07
CA TRP A 38 3.22 2.02 -3.52
C TRP A 38 4.34 1.13 -4.10
N PHE A 39 5.59 1.33 -3.68
CA PHE A 39 6.73 0.66 -4.30
C PHE A 39 6.87 -0.82 -3.92
N LEU A 40 6.66 -1.15 -2.63
CA LEU A 40 6.82 -2.51 -2.12
C LEU A 40 5.90 -3.53 -2.81
N PRO A 41 4.57 -3.34 -2.93
CA PRO A 41 3.72 -4.35 -3.56
C PRO A 41 4.06 -4.56 -5.04
N ASN A 42 4.44 -3.51 -5.77
CA ASN A 42 4.84 -3.64 -7.17
C ASN A 42 6.08 -4.52 -7.32
N THR A 43 7.10 -4.30 -6.49
CA THR A 43 8.32 -5.12 -6.50
C THR A 43 8.04 -6.56 -6.07
N LEU A 44 7.23 -6.75 -5.03
CA LEU A 44 6.86 -8.06 -4.52
C LEU A 44 6.04 -8.87 -5.51
N VAL A 45 5.05 -8.26 -6.18
CA VAL A 45 4.21 -8.94 -7.18
C VAL A 45 5.03 -9.43 -8.36
N LEU A 46 5.95 -8.60 -8.89
CA LEU A 46 6.80 -9.01 -10.00
C LEU A 46 7.69 -10.20 -9.62
N LYS A 47 8.29 -10.17 -8.43
CA LYS A 47 9.04 -11.32 -7.89
C LYS A 47 8.17 -12.57 -7.74
N LEU A 48 6.92 -12.41 -7.33
CA LEU A 48 6.00 -13.52 -7.14
C LEU A 48 5.56 -14.14 -8.49
N VAL A 49 5.34 -13.32 -9.51
CA VAL A 49 5.07 -13.78 -10.88
C VAL A 49 6.26 -14.58 -11.42
N ASP A 50 7.49 -14.10 -11.25
CA ASP A 50 8.69 -14.82 -11.69
C ASP A 50 8.81 -16.21 -11.04
N ILE A 51 8.56 -16.29 -9.73
CA ILE A 51 8.61 -17.56 -8.98
C ILE A 51 7.51 -18.54 -9.41
N THR A 52 6.35 -18.00 -9.78
CA THR A 52 5.14 -18.79 -10.08
C THR A 52 5.02 -19.13 -11.57
N THR A 53 5.89 -18.59 -12.42
CA THR A 53 5.86 -18.84 -13.86
C THR A 53 6.61 -20.14 -14.20
N PHE A 54 5.91 -21.08 -14.85
CA PHE A 54 6.48 -22.36 -15.25
C PHE A 54 6.61 -22.44 -16.77
N SER A 55 7.86 -22.54 -17.23
CA SER A 55 8.19 -22.76 -18.63
C SER A 55 8.55 -24.22 -18.88
N LYS A 56 8.37 -24.70 -20.12
CA LYS A 56 8.79 -26.05 -20.55
C LYS A 56 9.48 -25.98 -21.89
N CYS A 57 10.45 -26.86 -22.11
CA CYS A 57 11.11 -27.04 -23.39
C CYS A 57 10.22 -27.84 -24.36
N SER A 58 10.15 -27.44 -25.63
CA SER A 58 9.34 -28.13 -26.65
C SER A 58 9.77 -29.59 -26.87
N ASN A 59 11.07 -29.88 -26.77
CA ASN A 59 11.63 -31.21 -27.04
C ASN A 59 11.79 -32.08 -25.77
N ASP A 60 11.63 -31.52 -24.58
CA ASP A 60 11.80 -32.24 -23.31
C ASP A 60 10.88 -31.67 -22.22
N ALA A 61 9.89 -32.48 -21.82
CA ALA A 61 8.93 -32.11 -20.79
C ALA A 61 9.52 -32.04 -19.37
N GLN A 62 10.70 -32.63 -19.13
CA GLN A 62 11.40 -32.58 -17.84
C GLN A 62 12.20 -31.29 -17.66
N ASN A 63 12.54 -30.60 -18.75
CA ASN A 63 13.30 -29.35 -18.70
C ASN A 63 12.36 -28.15 -18.51
N LEU A 64 12.39 -27.57 -17.31
CA LEU A 64 11.53 -26.45 -16.89
C LEU A 64 12.03 -25.04 -17.28
N CYS A 65 13.13 -24.94 -18.04
CA CYS A 65 13.69 -23.65 -18.51
C CYS A 65 13.81 -22.56 -17.41
N SER A 66 13.97 -22.94 -16.14
CA SER A 66 13.96 -21.99 -15.00
C SER A 66 15.33 -21.34 -14.76
N THR A 67 16.39 -21.92 -15.31
CA THR A 67 17.78 -21.47 -15.13
C THR A 67 18.39 -21.24 -16.51
N PRO A 68 19.27 -20.24 -16.70
CA PRO A 68 19.91 -19.98 -17.99
C PRO A 68 20.63 -21.20 -18.58
N ASN A 69 21.16 -22.09 -17.74
CA ASN A 69 21.77 -23.34 -18.18
C ASN A 69 20.75 -24.27 -18.87
N LEU A 70 19.58 -24.48 -18.25
CA LEU A 70 18.48 -25.30 -18.77
C LEU A 70 17.93 -24.73 -20.09
N THR A 71 17.79 -23.41 -20.18
CA THR A 71 17.40 -22.71 -21.41
C THR A 71 18.42 -22.93 -22.52
N SER A 72 19.72 -22.83 -22.21
CA SER A 72 20.79 -23.05 -23.19
C SER A 72 20.84 -24.50 -23.70
N MET A 73 20.54 -25.48 -22.83
CA MET A 73 20.48 -26.90 -23.20
C MET A 73 19.26 -27.18 -24.09
N CYS A 74 18.11 -26.60 -23.80
CA CYS A 74 16.92 -26.69 -24.65
C CYS A 74 17.19 -26.14 -26.07
N ASN A 75 17.81 -24.95 -26.15
CA ASN A 75 18.13 -24.31 -27.43
C ASN A 75 19.19 -25.09 -28.23
N LYS A 76 20.21 -25.64 -27.56
CA LYS A 76 21.22 -26.49 -28.21
C LYS A 76 20.61 -27.76 -28.81
N ASN A 77 19.57 -28.30 -28.18
CA ASN A 77 18.82 -29.46 -28.67
C ASN A 77 17.76 -29.09 -29.71
N GLY A 78 17.81 -27.88 -30.28
CA GLY A 78 16.88 -27.39 -31.30
C GLY A 78 15.45 -27.13 -30.78
N GLY A 79 15.26 -27.09 -29.46
CA GLY A 79 13.98 -26.78 -28.83
C GLY A 79 13.85 -25.30 -28.49
N SER A 80 12.62 -24.84 -28.29
CA SER A 80 12.32 -23.52 -27.74
C SER A 80 11.63 -23.65 -26.39
N CYS A 81 11.93 -22.72 -25.47
CA CYS A 81 11.23 -22.64 -24.19
C CYS A 81 9.92 -21.88 -24.38
N SER A 82 8.81 -22.53 -24.05
CA SER A 82 7.48 -21.94 -24.08
C SER A 82 6.88 -21.91 -22.67
N VAL A 83 6.14 -20.86 -22.36
CA VAL A 83 5.45 -20.74 -21.06
C VAL A 83 4.28 -21.72 -21.06
N TYR A 84 4.32 -22.70 -20.15
CA TYR A 84 3.26 -23.70 -20.01
C TYR A 84 2.17 -23.21 -19.04
N VAL A 85 2.58 -22.57 -17.94
CA VAL A 85 1.67 -21.92 -16.98
C VAL A 85 2.19 -20.52 -16.71
N ASP A 86 1.34 -19.54 -17.01
CA ASP A 86 1.62 -18.13 -16.76
C ASP A 86 1.37 -17.80 -15.28
N GLY A 87 2.44 -17.39 -14.59
CA GLY A 87 2.39 -17.02 -13.18
C GLY A 87 1.50 -15.81 -12.91
N TYR A 88 1.18 -14.99 -13.92
CA TYR A 88 0.30 -13.83 -13.82
C TYR A 88 -1.09 -14.19 -13.29
N TYR A 89 -1.74 -15.21 -13.86
CA TYR A 89 -3.10 -15.58 -13.46
C TYR A 89 -3.14 -16.17 -12.05
N ILE A 90 -2.14 -16.98 -11.69
CA ILE A 90 -2.02 -17.55 -10.34
C ILE A 90 -1.78 -16.43 -9.34
N THR A 91 -0.87 -15.50 -9.66
CA THR A 91 -0.54 -14.35 -8.80
C THR A 91 -1.76 -13.48 -8.56
N ILE A 92 -2.55 -13.17 -9.58
CA ILE A 92 -3.80 -12.40 -9.42
C ILE A 92 -4.77 -13.10 -8.48
N ALA A 93 -4.97 -14.40 -8.64
CA ALA A 93 -5.88 -15.16 -7.79
C ALA A 93 -5.43 -15.10 -6.32
N VAL A 94 -4.14 -15.32 -6.06
CA VAL A 94 -3.55 -15.26 -4.72
C VAL A 94 -3.66 -13.84 -4.12
N CYS A 95 -3.26 -12.81 -4.85
CA CYS A 95 -3.33 -11.42 -4.39
C CYS A 95 -4.77 -10.98 -4.10
N THR A 96 -5.75 -11.44 -4.89
CA THR A 96 -7.17 -11.15 -4.67
C THR A 96 -7.68 -11.77 -3.38
N VAL A 97 -7.34 -13.03 -3.12
CA VAL A 97 -7.70 -13.72 -1.87
C VAL A 97 -7.08 -13.03 -0.66
N ILE A 98 -5.79 -12.69 -0.74
CA ILE A 98 -5.09 -11.96 0.34
C ILE A 98 -5.76 -10.60 0.60
N GLY A 99 -6.08 -9.84 -0.46
CA GLY A 99 -6.74 -8.54 -0.34
C GLY A 99 -8.13 -8.65 0.28
N PHE A 100 -8.91 -9.67 -0.09
CA PHE A 100 -10.23 -9.91 0.49
C PHE A 100 -10.16 -10.28 1.97
N VAL A 101 -9.23 -11.15 2.36
CA VAL A 101 -8.97 -11.52 3.76
C VAL A 101 -8.56 -10.29 4.56
N TRP A 102 -7.61 -9.50 4.05
CA TRP A 102 -7.14 -8.27 4.68
C TRP A 102 -8.30 -7.28 4.89
N TYR A 103 -9.10 -7.02 3.87
CA TYR A 103 -10.27 -6.14 3.99
C TYR A 103 -11.26 -6.66 5.04
N CYS A 104 -11.56 -7.96 5.05
CA CYS A 104 -12.50 -8.55 6.00
C CYS A 104 -12.04 -8.42 7.45
N VAL A 105 -10.73 -8.54 7.71
CA VAL A 105 -10.15 -8.40 9.05
C VAL A 105 -10.12 -6.93 9.48
N PHE A 106 -9.67 -6.03 8.61
CA PHE A 106 -9.44 -4.63 8.98
C PHE A 106 -10.66 -3.71 8.82
N LYS A 107 -11.73 -4.13 8.12
CA LYS A 107 -12.92 -3.27 7.90
C LYS A 107 -13.52 -2.72 9.19
N ASN A 108 -13.63 -3.55 10.25
CA ASN A 108 -14.23 -3.12 11.51
C ASN A 108 -13.33 -2.12 12.24
N THR A 109 -12.03 -2.37 12.21
CA THR A 109 -10.99 -1.50 12.77
C THR A 109 -10.97 -0.15 12.05
N LEU A 110 -11.01 -0.14 10.71
CA LEU A 110 -11.08 1.07 9.91
C LEU A 110 -12.34 1.89 10.22
N LYS A 111 -13.50 1.22 10.31
CA LYS A 111 -14.77 1.88 10.68
C LYS A 111 -14.68 2.57 12.04
N ARG A 112 -14.07 1.90 13.03
CA ARG A 112 -13.84 2.44 14.37
C ARG A 112 -12.95 3.68 14.34
N TYR A 113 -11.87 3.67 13.56
CA TYR A 113 -10.98 4.82 13.44
C TYR A 113 -11.61 6.00 12.68
N GLN A 114 -12.43 5.73 11.66
CA GLN A 114 -13.16 6.77 10.93
C GLN A 114 -14.19 7.49 11.81
N THR A 115 -14.79 6.81 12.78
CA THR A 115 -15.77 7.41 13.71
C THR A 115 -15.13 8.16 14.88
N LEU A 116 -13.81 8.05 15.06
CA LEU A 116 -13.12 8.64 16.22
C LEU A 116 -12.91 10.15 16.02
N SER A 117 -13.37 10.96 16.97
CA SER A 117 -13.24 12.43 16.92
C SER A 117 -11.78 12.86 17.06
N ARG A 118 -11.43 14.03 16.49
CA ARG A 118 -10.08 14.65 16.55
C ARG A 118 -9.48 14.69 17.97
N THR A 119 -10.31 14.87 18.98
CA THR A 119 -9.90 14.94 20.39
C THR A 119 -9.20 13.69 20.90
N HIS A 120 -9.48 12.52 20.35
CA HIS A 120 -8.83 11.27 20.75
C HIS A 120 -7.43 11.06 20.16
N TRP A 121 -7.06 11.84 19.13
CA TRP A 121 -5.76 11.74 18.46
C TRP A 121 -4.72 12.73 19.02
N MET A 122 -5.14 13.67 19.87
CA MET A 122 -4.26 14.68 20.47
C MET A 122 -3.74 14.18 21.83
N VAL A 123 -2.44 14.24 22.05
CA VAL A 123 -1.80 13.79 23.31
C VAL A 123 -2.17 14.71 24.48
N TYR A 124 -2.47 15.98 24.19
CA TYR A 124 -3.03 16.91 25.16
C TYR A 124 -4.42 17.31 24.68
N ALA A 125 -5.46 16.84 25.38
CA ALA A 125 -6.76 17.49 25.29
C ALA A 125 -6.53 18.97 25.66
N LYS A 126 -7.09 19.90 24.87
CA LYS A 126 -7.21 21.29 25.33
C LYS A 126 -7.76 21.22 26.76
N PRO A 127 -7.16 21.91 27.75
CA PRO A 127 -7.89 22.22 28.97
C PRO A 127 -9.23 22.77 28.51
N SER A 128 -10.30 22.05 28.84
CA SER A 128 -11.66 22.55 28.72
C SER A 128 -11.67 23.93 29.37
N ASP A 129 -12.13 24.94 28.62
CA ASP A 129 -12.54 26.27 29.12
C ASP A 129 -11.92 26.64 30.48
N ILE A 130 -10.67 27.11 30.46
CA ILE A 130 -10.24 28.03 31.52
C ILE A 130 -10.62 29.41 31.00
N ASP A 131 -11.83 29.80 31.41
CA ASP A 131 -12.29 31.14 31.72
C ASP A 131 -11.88 32.30 30.79
N GLU A 132 -12.91 32.99 30.30
CA GLU A 132 -12.95 34.46 30.17
C GLU A 132 -11.59 35.16 29.94
N VAL A 133 -11.15 35.24 28.68
CA VAL A 133 -10.50 36.49 28.26
C VAL A 133 -11.54 37.25 27.47
N HIS A 134 -12.34 37.99 28.23
CA HIS A 134 -12.91 39.24 27.78
C HIS A 134 -11.77 40.00 27.08
N GLU A 135 -11.79 40.04 25.75
CA GLU A 135 -11.00 41.01 25.01
C GLU A 135 -11.86 42.28 24.99
N PRO A 136 -11.60 43.29 25.85
CA PRO A 136 -12.25 44.57 25.65
C PRO A 136 -11.78 45.09 24.30
N CYS A 137 -12.73 45.25 23.38
CA CYS A 137 -12.53 45.97 22.15
C CYS A 137 -11.94 47.34 22.49
N ILE A 138 -10.65 47.57 22.18
CA ILE A 138 -10.10 48.92 22.13
C ILE A 138 -10.68 49.55 20.88
N ALA A 139 -11.81 50.24 21.06
CA ALA A 139 -12.33 51.17 20.08
C ALA A 139 -11.34 52.34 19.96
N SER A 140 -10.99 52.66 18.72
CA SER A 140 -10.33 53.90 18.34
C SER A 140 -11.16 55.10 18.79
N SER A 141 -10.55 56.05 19.50
CA SER A 141 -10.88 57.48 19.55
C SER A 141 -9.68 58.25 20.05
#